data_AF-A0A422QN71-F1
#
_entry.id   AF-A0A422QN71-F1
#
_cell.length_a   1.000
_cell.length_b   1.000
_cell.length_c   1.000
_cell.angle_alpha   90.00
_cell.angle_beta   90.00
_cell.angle_gamma   90.00
#
_symmetry.space_group_name_H-M   'P 1'
#
loop_
_entity.id
_entity.type
_entity.pdbx_description
1 polymer ?
#
loop_
_entity_poly.entity_id
_entity_poly.type
_entity_poly.pdbx_seq_one_letter_code
_entity_poly.pdbx_strand_id
1 'polypeptide(L)' 'MSDNITTPITCRDTTWLVSSARDQPLTPQQARQLAAHLAGCAACQVASRQFAQLFAQLDTLLARDAAPDDA' A
#
# COMPACT_ATOMS: atom_id res chain seq x y z
N MET A 1 24.76 17.20 12.70
CA MET A 1 23.78 17.00 13.79
C MET A 1 22.40 17.05 13.17
N SER A 2 21.68 15.92 13.22
CA SER A 2 20.24 15.79 13.45
C SER A 2 19.79 14.40 12.99
N ASP A 3 19.94 13.47 13.93
CA ASP A 3 19.10 12.31 14.24
C ASP A 3 18.29 11.66 13.10
N ASN A 4 18.88 10.59 12.54
CA ASN A 4 18.20 9.61 11.68
C ASN A 4 17.35 8.65 12.54
N ILE A 5 16.42 9.18 13.34
CA ILE A 5 15.45 8.38 14.08
C ILE A 5 14.29 8.12 13.13
N THR A 6 14.26 6.92 12.55
CA THR A 6 13.10 6.45 11.79
C THR A 6 11.96 6.22 12.76
N THR A 7 11.09 7.22 12.95
CA THR A 7 9.92 7.08 13.83
C THR A 7 9.07 5.89 13.36
N PRO A 8 8.70 4.97 14.26
CA PRO A 8 7.78 3.88 13.94
C PRO A 8 6.44 4.44 13.46
N ILE A 9 5.89 3.87 12.40
CA ILE A 9 4.58 4.25 11.89
C ILE A 9 3.46 3.50 12.62
N THR A 10 2.29 4.13 12.74
CA THR A 10 1.11 3.53 13.38
C THR A 10 0.31 2.66 12.41
N CYS A 11 -0.70 1.93 12.91
CA CYS A 11 -1.64 1.19 12.06
C CYS A 11 -2.42 2.12 11.11
N ARG A 12 -2.73 3.34 11.56
CA ARG A 12 -3.38 4.38 10.75
C ARG A 12 -2.48 4.79 9.59
N ASP A 13 -1.22 5.10 9.89
CA ASP A 13 -0.23 5.49 8.88
C ASP A 13 0.02 4.35 7.89
N THR A 14 0.06 3.12 8.38
CA THR A 14 0.17 1.90 7.56
C THR A 14 -0.98 1.79 6.57
N THR A 15 -2.21 2.00 7.02
CA THR A 15 -3.40 1.95 6.17
C THR A 15 -3.35 3.04 5.09
N TRP A 16 -2.92 4.25 5.47
CA TRP A 16 -2.73 5.35 4.53
C TRP A 16 -1.67 5.01 3.47
N LEU A 17 -0.48 4.56 3.89
CA LEU A 17 0.60 4.19 2.98
C LEU A 17 0.21 3.08 2.02
N VAL A 18 -0.44 2.01 2.50
CA VAL A 18 -0.91 0.91 1.65
C VAL A 18 -1.90 1.41 0.60
N SER A 19 -2.80 2.33 0.98
CA SER A 19 -3.80 2.89 0.07
C SER A 19 -3.16 3.82 -0.97
N SER A 20 -2.30 4.73 -0.53
CA SER A 20 -1.59 5.66 -1.42
C SER A 20 -0.63 4.96 -2.37
N ALA A 21 -0.06 3.82 -1.97
CA ALA A 21 0.85 3.03 -2.80
C ALA A 21 0.22 2.54 -4.12
N ARG A 22 -1.11 2.46 -4.19
CA ARG A 22 -1.83 2.13 -5.43
C ARG A 22 -1.65 3.21 -6.49
N ASP A 23 -1.83 4.47 -6.07
CA ASP A 23 -1.90 5.61 -6.99
C ASP A 23 -0.51 6.22 -7.23
N GLN A 24 0.39 6.10 -6.24
CA GLN A 24 1.76 6.62 -6.32
C GLN A 24 2.75 5.66 -5.64
N PRO A 25 3.91 5.37 -6.26
CA PRO A 25 4.92 4.52 -5.62
C PRO A 25 5.42 5.12 -4.32
N LEU A 26 5.59 4.26 -3.30
CA LEU A 26 6.18 4.64 -2.02
C LEU A 26 7.65 5.02 -2.18
N THR A 27 8.09 6.01 -1.42
CA THR A 27 9.52 6.30 -1.26
C THR A 27 10.25 5.13 -0.57
N PRO A 28 11.58 4.99 -0.75
CA PRO A 28 12.35 3.93 -0.09
C PRO A 28 12.27 3.96 1.45
N GLN A 29 12.06 5.14 2.04
CA GLN A 29 11.86 5.27 3.48
C GLN A 29 10.49 4.73 3.90
N GLN A 30 9.42 5.13 3.20
CA GLN A 30 8.06 4.65 3.47
C GLN A 30 7.95 3.14 3.30
N ALA A 31 8.57 2.58 2.25
CA ALA A 31 8.60 1.14 2.04
C ALA A 31 9.27 0.38 3.19
N ARG A 32 10.40 0.89 3.70
CA ARG A 32 11.08 0.31 4.87
C ARG A 32 10.25 0.42 6.15
N GLN A 33 9.61 1.57 6.39
CA GLN A 33 8.74 1.76 7.56
C GLN A 33 7.52 0.83 7.51
N LEU A 34 6.90 0.69 6.34
CA LEU A 34 5.79 -0.22 6.12
C LEU A 34 6.20 -1.67 6.37
N ALA A 35 7.32 -2.11 5.78
CA ALA A 35 7.83 -3.46 5.99
C ALA A 35 8.12 -3.75 7.48
N ALA A 36 8.72 -2.80 8.20
CA ALA A 36 8.98 -2.92 9.63
C ALA A 36 7.69 -3.05 10.45
N HIS A 37 6.66 -2.24 10.16
CA HIS A 37 5.37 -2.35 10.85
C HIS A 37 4.65 -3.67 10.55
N LEU A 38 4.63 -4.08 9.27
CA LEU A 38 4.01 -5.33 8.85
C LEU A 38 4.70 -6.56 9.46
N ALA A 39 5.99 -6.51 9.76
CA ALA A 39 6.67 -7.61 10.46
C ALA A 39 6.14 -7.82 11.90
N GLY A 40 5.64 -6.77 12.56
CA GLY A 40 5.21 -6.81 13.96
C GLY A 40 3.71 -6.78 14.22
N CYS A 41 2.88 -6.47 13.20
CA CYS A 41 1.45 -6.24 13.40
C CYS A 41 0.59 -7.20 12.56
N ALA A 42 0.04 -8.25 13.20
CA ALA A 42 -0.79 -9.25 12.55
C ALA A 42 -2.05 -8.66 11.88
N ALA A 43 -2.69 -7.67 12.52
CA ALA A 43 -3.87 -7.00 11.96
C ALA A 43 -3.52 -6.29 10.64
N CYS A 44 -2.39 -5.56 10.60
CA CYS A 44 -1.95 -4.87 9.39
C CYS A 44 -1.43 -5.83 8.31
N GLN A 45 -0.89 -7.01 8.66
CA GLN A 45 -0.58 -8.07 7.68
C GLN A 45 -1.84 -8.58 6.97
N VAL A 46 -2.92 -8.81 7.73
CA VAL A 46 -4.20 -9.23 7.15
C VAL A 46 -4.77 -8.11 6.29
N ALA A 47 -4.83 -6.88 6.80
CA ALA A 47 -5.35 -5.73 6.05
C ALA A 47 -4.57 -5.49 4.75
N SER A 48 -3.23 -5.54 4.79
CA SER A 48 -2.38 -5.36 3.60
C SER A 48 -2.69 -6.38 2.50
N ARG A 49 -2.92 -7.66 2.87
CA ARG A 49 -3.35 -8.69 1.92
C ARG A 49 -4.74 -8.41 1.33
N GLN A 50 -5.68 -7.94 2.15
CA GLN A 50 -7.02 -7.57 1.69
C GLN A 50 -6.99 -6.38 0.72
N PHE A 51 -6.17 -5.36 0.98
CA PHE A 51 -5.96 -4.24 0.06
C PHE A 51 -5.35 -4.72 -1.27
N ALA A 52 -4.34 -5.59 -1.23
CA ALA A 52 -3.74 -6.13 -2.45
C ALA A 52 -4.77 -6.91 -3.30
N GLN A 53 -5.63 -7.71 -2.66
CA GLN A 53 -6.72 -8.41 -3.34
C GLN A 53 -7.74 -7.44 -3.95
N LEU A 54 -8.13 -6.40 -3.21
CA LEU A 54 -9.04 -5.37 -3.70
C LEU A 54 -8.45 -4.64 -4.91
N PHE A 55 -7.18 -4.24 -4.86
CA PHE A 55 -6.55 -3.50 -5.95
C PHE A 55 -6.42 -4.36 -7.21
N ALA A 56 -6.08 -5.65 -7.09
CA ALA A 56 -6.07 -6.55 -8.24
C ALA A 56 -7.46 -6.70 -8.91
N GLN A 57 -8.53 -6.69 -8.11
CA GLN A 57 -9.90 -6.68 -8.64
C GLN A 57 -10.23 -5.37 -9.35
N LEU A 58 -9.83 -4.23 -8.78
CA LEU A 58 -9.99 -2.92 -9.42
C LEU A 58 -9.23 -2.84 -10.73
N ASP A 59 -7.97 -3.29 -10.78
CA ASP A 59 -7.16 -3.32 -11.99
C ASP A 59 -7.85 -4.14 -13.09
N THR A 60 -8.45 -5.28 -12.73
CA THR A 60 -9.20 -6.13 -13.67
C THR A 60 -10.42 -5.40 -14.23
N LEU A 61 -11.20 -4.75 -13.37
CA LEU A 61 -12.41 -4.02 -13.79
C LEU A 61 -12.07 -2.81 -14.66
N LEU A 62 -11.07 -2.03 -14.27
CA LEU A 62 -10.64 -0.84 -14.98
C LEU A 62 -9.95 -1.18 -16.31
N ALA A 63 -9.21 -2.29 -16.39
CA ALA A 63 -8.65 -2.77 -17.64
C ALA A 63 -9.72 -3.25 -18.62
N ARG A 64 -10.83 -3.83 -18.13
CA ARG A 64 -11.97 -4.24 -18.96
C ARG A 64 -12.63 -3.03 -19.65
N ASP A 65 -12.80 -1.93 -18.92
CA ASP A 65 -13.44 -0.72 -19.46
C ASP A 65 -12.49 0.08 -20.40
N ALA A 66 -11.19 -0.24 -20.41
CA ALA A 66 -10.20 0.38 -21.31
C ALA A 66 -10.02 -0.38 -22.64
N ALA A 67 -10.60 -1.57 -22.80
CA ALA A 67 -10.64 -2.24 -24.09
C ALA A 67 -11.57 -1.44 -25.02
N PRO A 68 -11.12 -1.05 -26.22
CA PRO A 68 -11.96 -0.31 -27.15
C PRO A 68 -13.20 -1.15 -27.47
N ASP A 69 -14.37 -0.54 -27.30
CA ASP A 69 -15.60 -1.04 -27.91
C ASP A 69 -15.36 -0.98 -29.42
N ASP A 70 -15.08 -2.14 -30.04
CA ASP A 70 -14.97 -2.27 -31.49
C ASP A 70 -16.33 -1.89 -32.11
N ALA A 71 -16.45 -0.62 -32.51
CA ALA A 71 -17.57 -0.06 -33.26
C ALA A 71 -17.10 0.46 -34.63
#